data_AF-A0A1N6NS24-F1
#
_entry.id   AF-A0A1N6NS24-F1
#
_cell.length_a   1.000
_cell.length_b   1.000
_cell.length_c   1.000
_cell.angle_alpha   90.00
_cell.angle_beta   90.00
_cell.angle_gamma   90.00
#
_symmetry.space_group_name_H-M   'P 1'
#
loop_
_entity.id
_entity.type
_entity.pdbx_description
1 polymer ?
#
loop_
_entity_poly.entity_id
_entity_poly.type
_entity_poly.pdbx_seq_one_letter_code
_entity_poly.pdbx_strand_id
1 'polypeptide(L)'
;MPFSASLLKRFLPPLLVVIWALAMGFAFWWFQLRWYQPLEDLTGDALFSAEQLTLSQTAPDTPIEVIHFYDANCPCTRFNTPHVQELIANYQSNTIRFRILVPESAQLSDARQKFPGIQVSVATQDNQPVASPAALVRTQQLGAQYLGPWSPGAVCSTRSGDYVAQVLDQLLGGEQRNQTFQIARGCLCPWAGQSSAAHDGVST
;
A
#
# COMPACT_ATOMS: atom_id res chain seq x y z
N MET A 1 54.00 27.03 36.78
CA MET A 1 53.80 26.27 35.53
C MET A 1 52.45 26.63 34.92
N PRO A 2 52.33 27.65 34.04
CA PRO A 2 51.04 28.08 33.48
C PRO A 2 50.95 27.71 32.00
N PHE A 3 50.73 26.43 31.67
CA PHE A 3 50.53 26.00 30.26
C PHE A 3 49.16 25.36 29.99
N SER A 4 48.32 25.14 31.01
CA SER A 4 47.09 24.36 30.86
C SER A 4 45.92 25.12 30.18
N ALA A 5 45.81 26.43 30.35
CA ALA A 5 44.64 27.20 29.88
C ALA A 5 44.64 27.53 28.37
N SER A 6 45.82 27.60 27.72
CA SER A 6 45.96 27.94 26.30
C SER A 6 45.72 26.74 25.38
N LEU A 7 46.18 25.55 25.80
CA LEU A 7 45.94 24.30 25.10
C LEU A 7 44.45 23.94 25.06
N LEU A 8 43.73 24.13 26.17
CA LEU A 8 42.28 23.85 26.24
C LEU A 8 41.46 24.71 25.26
N LYS A 9 41.83 25.99 25.07
CA LYS A 9 41.20 26.87 24.08
C LYS A 9 41.53 26.49 22.63
N ARG A 10 42.69 25.88 22.39
CA ARG A 10 43.11 25.43 21.05
C ARG A 10 42.41 24.14 20.62
N PHE A 11 42.00 23.29 21.57
CA PHE A 11 41.27 22.04 21.29
C PHE A 11 39.75 22.19 21.33
N LEU A 12 39.20 23.29 21.85
CA LEU A 12 37.75 23.52 21.91
C LEU A 12 37.09 23.61 20.52
N PRO A 13 37.62 24.38 19.54
CA PRO A 13 37.02 24.46 18.21
C PRO A 13 37.00 23.13 17.44
N PRO A 14 38.11 22.35 17.34
CA PRO A 14 38.07 21.08 16.63
C PRO A 14 37.19 20.05 17.34
N LEU A 15 37.13 20.07 18.68
CA LEU A 15 36.21 19.20 19.44
C LEU A 15 34.75 19.50 19.08
N LEU A 16 34.38 20.78 19.01
CA LEU A 16 33.03 21.20 18.61
C LEU A 16 32.69 20.72 17.19
N VAL A 17 33.62 20.86 16.25
CA VAL A 17 33.44 20.41 14.86
C VAL A 17 33.27 18.89 14.78
N VAL A 18 34.06 18.13 15.54
CA VAL A 18 33.93 16.66 15.60
C VAL A 18 32.59 16.24 16.20
N ILE A 19 32.17 16.86 17.31
CA ILE A 19 30.86 16.57 17.93
C ILE A 19 29.73 16.89 16.94
N TRP A 20 29.81 18.02 16.23
CA TRP A 20 28.82 18.40 15.24
C TRP A 20 28.77 17.42 14.06
N ALA A 21 29.93 17.01 13.54
CA ALA A 21 30.02 16.04 12.45
C ALA A 21 29.47 14.67 12.88
N LEU A 22 29.75 14.22 14.10
CA LEU A 22 29.19 12.99 14.67
C LEU A 22 27.67 13.10 14.86
N ALA A 23 27.16 14.25 15.31
CA ALA A 23 25.73 14.49 15.44
C ALA A 23 25.01 14.49 14.09
N MET A 24 25.59 15.13 13.06
CA MET A 24 25.09 15.07 11.69
C MET A 24 25.13 13.65 11.12
N GLY A 25 26.23 12.91 11.32
CA GLY A 25 26.35 11.52 10.91
C GLY A 25 25.36 10.60 11.61
N PHE A 26 25.13 10.80 12.90
CA PHE A 26 24.12 10.07 13.67
C PHE A 26 22.70 10.41 13.23
N ALA A 27 22.39 11.70 13.03
CA ALA A 27 21.09 12.12 12.51
C ALA A 27 20.86 11.56 11.10
N PHE A 28 21.85 11.63 10.22
CA PHE A 28 21.79 11.00 8.90
C PHE A 28 21.57 9.49 9.02
N TRP A 29 22.32 8.79 9.87
CA TRP A 29 22.12 7.35 10.09
C TRP A 29 20.72 7.04 10.62
N TRP A 30 20.24 7.84 11.58
CA TRP A 30 18.95 7.67 12.23
C TRP A 30 17.76 7.98 11.31
N PHE A 31 17.86 9.01 10.47
CA PHE A 31 16.79 9.47 9.59
C PHE A 31 16.85 8.90 8.18
N GLN A 32 18.03 8.64 7.64
CA GLN A 32 18.19 8.12 6.29
C GLN A 32 18.34 6.60 6.33
N LEU A 33 19.34 6.08 7.04
CA LEU A 33 19.64 4.63 7.02
C LEU A 33 18.65 3.76 7.79
N ARG A 34 17.92 4.29 8.77
CA ARG A 34 16.83 3.53 9.42
C ARG A 34 15.64 3.25 8.50
N TRP A 35 15.47 4.05 7.44
CA TRP A 35 14.33 3.95 6.52
C TRP A 35 14.72 3.52 5.10
N TYR A 36 16.00 3.55 4.74
CA TYR A 36 16.56 2.82 3.60
C TYR A 36 16.62 1.32 3.91
N GLN A 37 15.47 0.65 3.97
CA GLN A 37 15.43 -0.78 3.66
C GLN A 37 15.67 -0.92 2.15
N PRO A 38 16.47 -1.88 1.67
CA PRO A 38 16.52 -2.20 0.25
C PRO A 38 15.08 -2.47 -0.20
N LEU A 39 14.58 -1.65 -1.13
CA LEU A 39 13.24 -1.84 -1.68
C LEU A 39 13.18 -3.09 -2.58
N GLU A 40 14.29 -3.82 -2.73
CA GLU A 40 14.45 -4.97 -3.62
C GLU A 40 13.60 -6.17 -3.17
N ASP A 41 13.41 -6.37 -1.85
CA ASP A 41 12.58 -7.46 -1.29
C ASP A 41 11.07 -7.10 -1.19
N LEU A 42 10.72 -5.81 -1.35
CA LEU A 42 9.35 -5.29 -1.25
C LEU A 42 8.77 -4.85 -2.61
N THR A 43 9.60 -4.79 -3.66
CA THR A 43 9.16 -4.60 -5.04
C THR A 43 8.74 -5.93 -5.65
N GLY A 44 7.49 -6.31 -5.41
CA GLY A 44 6.86 -7.43 -6.11
C GLY A 44 6.35 -7.01 -7.48
N ASP A 45 6.64 -7.81 -8.50
CA ASP A 45 5.84 -7.84 -9.72
C ASP A 45 4.62 -8.71 -9.45
N ALA A 46 3.44 -8.13 -9.54
CA ALA A 46 2.17 -8.83 -9.31
C ALA A 46 1.29 -8.72 -10.55
N LEU A 47 0.81 -9.88 -11.01
CA LEU A 47 -0.17 -9.99 -12.06
C LEU A 47 -1.57 -10.10 -11.45
N PHE A 48 -2.31 -9.01 -11.48
CA PHE A 48 -3.68 -9.00 -10.99
C PHE A 48 -4.62 -9.47 -12.10
N SER A 49 -5.47 -10.45 -11.81
CA SER A 49 -6.58 -10.89 -12.68
C SER A 49 -7.86 -11.07 -11.87
N ALA A 50 -8.91 -10.33 -12.22
CA ALA A 50 -10.21 -10.42 -11.57
C ALA A 50 -10.96 -11.71 -11.91
N GLU A 51 -10.59 -12.40 -13.00
CA GLU A 51 -11.17 -13.68 -13.40
C GLU A 51 -10.93 -14.78 -12.37
N GLN A 52 -9.81 -14.67 -11.62
CA GLN A 52 -9.42 -15.63 -10.59
C GLN A 52 -10.17 -15.42 -9.26
N LEU A 53 -10.89 -14.30 -9.12
CA LEU A 53 -11.66 -13.94 -7.93
C LEU A 53 -13.14 -14.21 -8.17
N THR A 54 -13.74 -15.13 -7.43
CA THR A 54 -15.17 -15.44 -7.56
C THR A 54 -16.07 -14.27 -7.14
N LEU A 55 -15.63 -13.45 -6.17
CA LEU A 55 -16.31 -12.19 -5.81
C LEU A 55 -16.40 -11.22 -7.00
N SER A 56 -15.52 -11.28 -7.99
CA SER A 56 -15.63 -10.43 -9.19
C SER A 56 -16.91 -10.67 -9.98
N GLN A 57 -17.52 -11.85 -9.82
CA GLN A 57 -18.68 -12.33 -10.57
C GLN A 57 -19.98 -12.24 -9.77
N THR A 58 -19.92 -11.95 -8.47
CA THR A 58 -21.10 -11.80 -7.61
C THR A 58 -21.49 -10.33 -7.53
N ALA A 59 -22.76 -10.03 -7.77
CA ALA A 59 -23.28 -8.66 -7.68
C ALA A 59 -23.22 -8.13 -6.23
N PRO A 60 -22.62 -6.95 -5.99
CA PRO A 60 -22.68 -6.30 -4.68
C PRO A 60 -24.10 -5.83 -4.31
N ASP A 61 -24.29 -5.59 -3.01
CA ASP A 61 -25.55 -5.06 -2.45
C ASP A 61 -25.75 -3.55 -2.74
N THR A 62 -24.69 -2.86 -3.17
CA THR A 62 -24.71 -1.44 -3.57
C THR A 62 -24.35 -1.30 -5.05
N PRO A 63 -24.74 -0.19 -5.71
CA PRO A 63 -24.42 0.04 -7.12
C PRO A 63 -22.93 -0.14 -7.44
N ILE A 64 -22.07 0.38 -6.56
CA ILE A 64 -20.61 0.25 -6.64
C ILE A 64 -20.11 -0.26 -5.28
N GLU A 65 -19.20 -1.23 -5.30
CA GLU A 65 -18.47 -1.67 -4.11
C GLU A 65 -16.97 -1.68 -4.37
N VAL A 66 -16.23 -1.16 -3.39
CA VAL A 66 -14.78 -1.16 -3.35
C VAL A 66 -14.32 -2.09 -2.23
N ILE A 67 -13.58 -3.13 -2.59
CA ILE A 67 -13.00 -4.06 -1.63
C ILE A 67 -11.51 -3.74 -1.49
N HIS A 68 -11.10 -3.31 -0.31
CA HIS A 68 -9.71 -3.13 0.04
C HIS A 68 -9.12 -4.43 0.59
N PHE A 69 -8.07 -4.93 -0.06
CA PHE A 69 -7.28 -6.04 0.44
C PHE A 69 -6.17 -5.52 1.33
N TYR A 70 -6.33 -5.75 2.63
CA TYR A 70 -5.50 -5.21 3.69
C TYR A 70 -4.74 -6.33 4.39
N ASP A 71 -3.43 -6.19 4.51
CA ASP A 71 -2.59 -7.09 5.31
C ASP A 71 -1.74 -6.26 6.29
N ALA A 72 -1.93 -6.49 7.58
CA ALA A 72 -1.19 -5.85 8.66
C ALA A 72 0.28 -6.27 8.70
N ASN A 73 0.60 -7.46 8.20
CA ASN A 73 1.96 -7.98 8.12
C ASN A 73 2.73 -7.39 6.93
N CYS A 74 2.03 -6.79 5.96
CA CYS A 74 2.67 -6.13 4.82
C CYS A 74 3.14 -4.71 5.20
N PRO A 75 4.46 -4.42 5.17
CA PRO A 75 4.98 -3.10 5.53
C PRO A 75 4.46 -1.97 4.62
N CYS A 76 4.09 -2.30 3.38
CA CYS A 76 3.56 -1.33 2.40
C CYS A 76 2.20 -0.75 2.83
N THR A 77 1.41 -1.52 3.58
CA THR A 77 0.08 -1.12 4.02
C THR A 77 0.09 0.14 4.89
N ARG A 78 1.18 0.39 5.65
CA ARG A 78 1.31 1.61 6.48
C ARG A 78 1.28 2.90 5.66
N PHE A 79 1.79 2.86 4.44
CA PHE A 79 1.87 4.01 3.55
C PHE A 79 0.56 4.21 2.79
N ASN A 80 -0.16 3.13 2.51
CA ASN A 80 -1.42 3.17 1.79
C ASN A 80 -2.62 3.49 2.72
N THR A 81 -2.57 3.08 3.99
CA THR A 81 -3.71 3.24 4.92
C THR A 81 -4.27 4.67 5.00
N PRO A 82 -3.46 5.74 5.15
CA PRO A 82 -3.98 7.11 5.19
C PRO A 82 -4.71 7.51 3.90
N HIS A 83 -4.19 7.08 2.74
CA HIS A 83 -4.78 7.34 1.44
C HIS A 83 -6.16 6.66 1.29
N VAL A 84 -6.25 5.39 1.68
CA VAL A 84 -7.53 4.65 1.66
C VAL A 84 -8.55 5.27 2.62
N GLN A 85 -8.13 5.74 3.80
CA GLN A 85 -9.01 6.43 4.74
C GLN A 85 -9.59 7.71 4.15
N GLU A 86 -8.78 8.51 3.45
CA GLU A 86 -9.22 9.72 2.77
C GLU A 86 -10.25 9.41 1.67
N LEU A 87 -9.97 8.40 0.84
CA LEU A 87 -10.90 7.92 -0.19
C LEU A 87 -12.24 7.46 0.39
N ILE A 88 -12.20 6.68 1.46
CA ILE A 88 -13.41 6.24 2.17
C ILE A 88 -14.21 7.46 2.63
N ALA A 89 -13.56 8.44 3.28
CA ALA A 89 -14.22 9.65 3.75
C ALA A 89 -14.87 10.46 2.62
N ASN A 90 -14.24 10.49 1.44
CA ASN A 90 -14.70 11.28 0.30
C ASN A 90 -15.79 10.59 -0.54
N TYR A 91 -15.72 9.26 -0.71
CA TYR A 91 -16.58 8.53 -1.64
C TYR A 91 -17.66 7.67 -0.97
N GLN A 92 -17.49 7.30 0.30
CA GLN A 92 -18.47 6.43 0.96
C GLN A 92 -19.84 7.10 0.99
N SER A 93 -20.84 6.38 0.45
CA SER A 93 -22.18 6.92 0.26
C SER A 93 -23.21 5.78 0.16
N ASN A 94 -24.47 6.12 -0.13
CA ASN A 94 -25.48 5.10 -0.43
C ASN A 94 -25.21 4.37 -1.76
N THR A 95 -24.41 4.97 -2.64
CA THR A 95 -24.07 4.43 -3.97
C THR A 95 -22.79 3.60 -3.93
N ILE A 96 -21.79 4.05 -3.15
CA ILE A 96 -20.46 3.44 -3.06
C ILE A 96 -20.26 2.88 -1.65
N ARG A 97 -20.07 1.56 -1.55
CA ARG A 97 -19.74 0.86 -0.31
C ARG A 97 -18.27 0.46 -0.31
N PHE A 98 -17.60 0.67 0.83
CA PHE A 98 -16.28 0.11 1.07
C PHE A 98 -16.37 -1.13 1.96
N ARG A 99 -15.55 -2.13 1.67
CA ARG A 99 -15.34 -3.34 2.47
C ARG A 99 -13.86 -3.62 2.57
N ILE A 100 -13.42 -4.23 3.68
CA ILE A 100 -12.03 -4.63 3.87
C ILE A 100 -11.95 -6.13 4.04
N LEU A 101 -11.04 -6.75 3.30
CA LEU A 101 -10.67 -8.15 3.45
C LEU A 101 -9.26 -8.25 4.02
N VAL A 102 -9.14 -9.11 5.04
CA VAL A 102 -7.86 -9.45 5.68
C VAL A 102 -7.50 -10.91 5.41
N PRO A 103 -6.21 -11.29 5.38
CA PRO A 103 -5.82 -12.67 5.13
C PRO A 103 -6.21 -13.61 6.27
N GLU A 104 -6.14 -13.14 7.51
CA GLU A 104 -6.32 -13.96 8.71
C GLU A 104 -7.21 -13.26 9.74
N SER A 105 -7.94 -14.05 10.53
CA SER A 105 -8.84 -13.53 11.58
C SER A 105 -8.11 -12.74 12.66
N ALA A 106 -6.83 -13.04 12.91
CA ALA A 106 -5.98 -12.32 13.86
C ALA A 106 -5.82 -10.84 13.51
N GLN A 107 -5.96 -10.47 12.23
CA GLN A 107 -5.80 -9.09 11.76
C GLN A 107 -7.10 -8.28 11.78
N LEU A 108 -8.24 -8.88 12.13
CA LEU A 108 -9.54 -8.20 12.10
C LEU A 108 -9.62 -7.00 13.06
N SER A 109 -8.99 -7.08 14.24
CA SER A 109 -8.98 -5.99 15.22
C SER A 109 -8.19 -4.78 14.71
N ASP A 110 -6.99 -5.01 14.18
CA ASP A 110 -6.13 -3.97 13.60
C ASP A 110 -6.83 -3.28 12.41
N ALA A 111 -7.43 -4.06 11.51
CA ALA A 111 -8.19 -3.51 10.38
C ALA A 111 -9.40 -2.69 10.83
N ARG A 112 -10.19 -3.15 11.82
CA ARG A 112 -11.32 -2.37 12.35
C ARG A 112 -10.89 -1.10 13.05
N GLN A 113 -9.72 -1.10 13.69
CA GLN A 113 -9.15 0.09 14.32
C GLN A 113 -8.72 1.12 13.27
N LYS A 114 -8.08 0.67 12.18
CA LYS A 114 -7.63 1.55 11.09
C LYS A 114 -8.79 2.05 10.23
N PHE A 115 -9.87 1.30 10.11
CA PHE A 115 -11.00 1.66 9.25
C PHE A 115 -12.32 1.59 10.04
N PRO A 116 -12.55 2.55 10.95
CA PRO A 116 -13.74 2.57 11.77
C PRO A 116 -15.02 2.72 10.93
N GLY A 117 -16.05 1.93 11.24
CA GLY A 117 -17.34 1.98 10.55
C GLY A 117 -17.39 1.23 9.20
N ILE A 118 -16.29 0.59 8.79
CA ILE A 118 -16.23 -0.21 7.56
C ILE A 118 -16.40 -1.68 7.89
N GLN A 119 -17.09 -2.43 7.02
CA GLN A 119 -17.22 -3.87 7.18
C GLN A 119 -15.87 -4.54 6.93
N VAL A 120 -15.38 -5.30 7.92
CA VAL A 120 -14.12 -6.05 7.84
C VAL A 120 -14.41 -7.54 8.00
N SER A 121 -13.93 -8.34 7.05
CA SER A 121 -14.05 -9.82 7.06
C SER A 121 -12.76 -10.49 6.59
N VAL A 122 -12.64 -11.79 6.84
CA VAL A 122 -11.49 -12.60 6.37
C VAL A 122 -11.74 -13.01 4.91
N ALA A 123 -10.71 -12.95 4.07
CA ALA A 123 -10.79 -13.44 2.70
C ALA A 123 -10.93 -14.98 2.68
N THR A 124 -11.87 -15.49 1.91
CA THR A 124 -11.97 -16.94 1.61
C THR A 124 -11.01 -17.29 0.47
N GLN A 125 -10.70 -18.58 0.27
CA GLN A 125 -9.78 -19.03 -0.77
C GLN A 125 -10.14 -18.49 -2.17
N ASP A 126 -11.43 -18.42 -2.48
CA ASP A 126 -11.91 -17.97 -3.79
C ASP A 126 -11.85 -16.45 -4.02
N ASN A 127 -11.37 -15.70 -3.00
CA ASN A 127 -11.48 -14.25 -2.88
C ASN A 127 -10.17 -13.58 -2.46
N GLN A 128 -9.06 -14.31 -2.56
CA GLN A 128 -7.74 -13.80 -2.20
C GLN A 128 -7.09 -13.13 -3.42
N PRO A 129 -6.58 -11.90 -3.29
CA PRO A 129 -5.81 -11.28 -4.36
C PRO A 129 -4.44 -11.96 -4.45
N VAL A 130 -3.70 -11.71 -5.53
CA VAL A 130 -2.31 -12.17 -5.64
C VAL A 130 -1.37 -11.44 -4.65
N ALA A 131 -1.67 -10.18 -4.35
CA ALA A 131 -0.85 -9.32 -3.53
C ALA A 131 -1.66 -8.25 -2.78
N SER A 132 -1.08 -7.70 -1.73
CA SER A 132 -1.59 -6.57 -0.95
C SER A 132 -0.53 -5.45 -0.81
N PRO A 133 -0.93 -4.19 -0.59
CA PRO A 133 -2.30 -3.69 -0.58
C PRO A 133 -2.87 -3.55 -2.00
N ALA A 134 -4.14 -3.94 -2.16
CA ALA A 134 -4.85 -3.87 -3.44
C ALA A 134 -6.31 -3.42 -3.26
N ALA A 135 -6.97 -3.13 -4.36
CA ALA A 135 -8.38 -2.76 -4.46
C ALA A 135 -9.06 -3.55 -5.59
N LEU A 136 -10.26 -4.05 -5.31
CA LEU A 136 -11.22 -4.49 -6.31
C LEU A 136 -12.37 -3.49 -6.36
N VAL A 137 -12.64 -2.89 -7.52
CA VAL A 137 -13.86 -2.10 -7.76
C VAL A 137 -14.79 -2.95 -8.60
N ARG A 138 -16.00 -3.17 -8.10
CA ARG A 138 -17.05 -3.91 -8.79
C ARG A 138 -18.36 -3.15 -8.76
N THR A 139 -19.20 -3.42 -9.75
CA THR A 139 -20.54 -2.84 -9.86
C THR A 139 -21.59 -3.93 -9.88
N GLN A 140 -22.82 -3.56 -9.51
CA GLN A 140 -23.95 -4.48 -9.55
C GLN A 140 -24.27 -4.98 -10.97
N GLN A 141 -24.08 -4.12 -11.98
CA GLN A 141 -24.50 -4.39 -13.36
C GLN A 141 -23.39 -4.99 -14.24
N LEU A 142 -22.14 -4.60 -14.01
CA LEU A 142 -21.02 -4.89 -14.91
C LEU A 142 -19.97 -5.82 -14.29
N GLY A 143 -20.18 -6.26 -13.04
CA GLY A 143 -19.21 -7.07 -12.29
C GLY A 143 -17.95 -6.27 -11.97
N ALA A 144 -16.79 -6.94 -11.90
CA ALA A 144 -15.51 -6.30 -11.66
C ALA A 144 -15.14 -5.30 -12.77
N GLN A 145 -14.77 -4.09 -12.37
CA GLN A 145 -14.32 -3.01 -13.26
C GLN A 145 -12.82 -2.75 -13.13
N TYR A 146 -12.26 -3.04 -11.95
CA TYR A 146 -10.85 -2.81 -11.64
C TYR A 146 -10.34 -3.79 -10.59
N LEU A 147 -9.15 -4.36 -10.76
CA LEU A 147 -8.44 -5.09 -9.70
C LEU A 147 -6.95 -4.79 -9.73
N GLY A 148 -6.41 -4.15 -8.69
CA GLY A 148 -4.96 -4.05 -8.46
C GLY A 148 -4.57 -2.93 -7.49
N PRO A 149 -3.40 -2.28 -7.66
CA PRO A 149 -2.89 -1.32 -6.67
C PRO A 149 -3.70 -0.01 -6.62
N TRP A 150 -3.59 0.76 -5.54
CA TRP A 150 -4.30 2.04 -5.44
C TRP A 150 -3.72 3.15 -6.32
N SER A 151 -2.42 3.06 -6.60
CA SER A 151 -1.68 3.99 -7.45
C SER A 151 -0.99 3.23 -8.60
N PRO A 152 -0.91 3.81 -9.82
CA PRO A 152 -0.16 3.19 -10.89
C PRO A 152 1.35 3.31 -10.60
N GLY A 153 1.98 2.24 -10.13
CA GLY A 153 3.38 2.23 -9.70
C GLY A 153 4.42 2.39 -10.82
N ALA A 154 4.01 2.59 -12.08
CA ALA A 154 4.92 2.58 -13.23
C ALA A 154 4.76 3.76 -14.22
N VAL A 155 3.79 4.67 -14.05
CA VAL A 155 3.57 5.76 -15.01
C VAL A 155 3.46 7.13 -14.34
N CYS A 156 4.43 7.99 -14.63
CA CYS A 156 4.36 9.43 -14.35
C CYS A 156 3.28 10.07 -15.24
N SER A 157 2.06 10.22 -14.71
CA SER A 157 1.09 11.17 -15.27
C SER A 157 0.93 12.35 -14.33
N THR A 158 0.69 13.55 -14.83
CA THR A 158 0.56 14.77 -14.01
C THR A 158 -0.70 14.79 -13.10
N ARG A 159 -1.46 13.69 -13.08
CA ARG A 159 -2.64 13.41 -12.24
C ARG A 159 -2.49 12.05 -11.52
N SER A 160 -1.27 11.59 -11.28
CA SER A 160 -0.90 10.22 -10.85
C SER A 160 -0.94 9.95 -9.35
N GLY A 161 -1.99 10.38 -8.64
CA GLY A 161 -2.11 10.10 -7.20
C GLY A 161 -2.90 8.83 -6.89
N ASP A 162 -4.01 8.66 -7.62
CA ASP A 162 -5.06 7.75 -7.17
C ASP A 162 -5.81 7.17 -8.38
N TYR A 163 -5.56 5.90 -8.67
CA TYR A 163 -6.21 5.20 -9.77
C TYR A 163 -7.65 4.85 -9.43
N VAL A 164 -7.89 4.50 -8.16
CA VAL A 164 -9.21 4.06 -7.71
C VAL A 164 -10.18 5.23 -7.71
N ALA A 165 -9.77 6.43 -7.26
CA ALA A 165 -10.57 7.65 -7.41
C ALA A 165 -11.01 7.87 -8.86
N GLN A 166 -10.08 7.76 -9.81
CA GLN A 166 -10.38 7.94 -11.24
C GLN A 166 -11.39 6.91 -11.74
N VAL A 167 -11.26 5.64 -11.33
CA VAL A 167 -12.24 4.61 -11.67
C VAL A 167 -13.61 4.94 -11.08
N LEU A 168 -13.67 5.39 -9.82
CA LEU A 168 -14.92 5.77 -9.16
C LEU A 168 -15.60 6.97 -9.83
N ASP A 169 -14.86 8.03 -10.14
CA ASP A 169 -15.38 9.23 -10.81
C ASP A 169 -16.01 8.89 -12.16
N GLN A 170 -15.37 7.99 -12.91
CA GLN A 170 -15.86 7.55 -14.21
C GLN A 170 -17.10 6.67 -14.11
N LEU A 171 -17.12 5.73 -13.15
CA LEU A 171 -18.30 4.90 -12.90
C LEU A 171 -19.49 5.74 -12.44
N LEU A 172 -19.26 6.78 -11.63
CA LEU A 172 -20.29 7.76 -11.26
C LEU A 172 -20.77 8.59 -12.46
N GLY A 173 -19.88 8.84 -13.43
CA GLY A 173 -20.21 9.45 -14.72
C GLY A 173 -20.92 8.52 -15.71
N GLY A 174 -21.12 7.24 -15.35
CA GLY A 174 -21.75 6.23 -16.21
C GLY A 174 -20.82 5.60 -17.24
N GLU A 175 -19.51 5.85 -17.15
CA GLU A 175 -18.51 5.22 -18.02
C GLU A 175 -18.21 3.80 -17.53
N GLN A 176 -17.98 2.87 -18.46
CA GLN A 176 -17.60 1.50 -18.15
C GLN A 176 -16.08 1.37 -18.16
N ARG A 177 -15.53 0.56 -17.24
CA ARG A 177 -14.10 0.27 -17.18
C ARG A 177 -13.90 -1.23 -17.12
N ASN A 178 -13.19 -1.78 -18.10
CA ASN A 178 -12.84 -3.20 -18.13
C ASN A 178 -11.32 -3.36 -17.93
N GLN A 179 -10.85 -3.07 -16.72
CA GLN A 179 -9.44 -3.21 -16.33
C GLN A 179 -9.30 -4.22 -15.21
N THR A 180 -9.80 -5.40 -15.50
CA THR A 180 -9.79 -6.58 -14.65
C THR A 180 -8.45 -7.32 -14.68
N PHE A 181 -7.56 -6.96 -15.60
CA PHE A 181 -6.21 -7.53 -15.73
C PHE A 181 -5.17 -6.43 -15.80
N GLN A 182 -4.17 -6.47 -14.91
CA GLN A 182 -3.05 -5.53 -14.96
C GLN A 182 -1.79 -6.08 -14.28
N ILE A 183 -0.64 -5.72 -14.85
CA ILE A 183 0.67 -5.94 -14.24
C ILE A 183 0.99 -4.70 -13.42
N ALA A 184 1.32 -4.90 -12.15
CA ALA A 184 1.77 -3.83 -11.28
C ALA A 184 3.14 -4.17 -10.71
N ARG A 185 4.00 -3.16 -10.68
CA ARG A 185 5.27 -3.15 -9.95
C ARG A 185 5.21 -2.04 -8.91
N GLY A 186 5.57 -2.34 -7.68
CA GLY A 186 5.55 -1.36 -6.59
C GLY A 186 5.69 -2.02 -5.22
N CYS A 187 5.40 -1.27 -4.16
CA CYS A 187 5.38 -1.80 -2.81
C CYS A 187 4.16 -2.72 -2.64
N LEU A 188 4.39 -4.02 -2.87
CA LEU A 188 3.37 -5.06 -2.86
C LEU A 188 3.94 -6.31 -2.17
N CYS A 189 3.20 -6.84 -1.21
CA CYS A 189 3.51 -8.11 -0.56
C CYS A 189 2.64 -9.22 -1.16
N PRO A 190 3.18 -10.43 -1.36
CA PRO A 190 2.36 -11.59 -1.72
C PRO A 190 1.27 -11.77 -0.67
N TRP A 191 0.06 -12.12 -1.11
CA TRP A 191 -1.02 -12.39 -0.15
C TRP A 191 -0.63 -13.56 0.75
N ALA A 192 -0.87 -13.47 2.06
CA ALA A 192 -0.48 -14.52 3.00
C ALA A 192 -1.06 -15.89 2.56
N GLY A 193 -0.16 -16.85 2.29
CA GLY A 193 -0.49 -18.17 1.75
C GLY A 193 -0.24 -18.35 0.26
N GLN A 194 0.10 -17.30 -0.50
CA GLN A 194 0.53 -17.40 -1.89
C GLN A 194 2.05 -17.21 -1.96
N SER A 195 2.77 -18.30 -2.18
CA SER A 195 4.17 -18.23 -2.59
C SER A 195 4.23 -17.54 -3.94
N SER A 196 4.88 -16.37 -4.02
CA SER A 196 5.16 -15.73 -5.31
C SER A 196 5.90 -16.71 -6.21
N ALA A 197 5.22 -17.22 -7.24
CA ALA A 197 5.81 -18.04 -8.31
C ALA A 197 6.80 -17.24 -9.20
N ALA A 198 7.32 -16.11 -8.72
CA ALA A 198 8.15 -15.17 -9.47
C ALA A 198 9.63 -15.19 -9.03
N HIS A 199 10.05 -16.06 -8.11
CA HIS A 199 11.45 -16.14 -7.66
C HIS A 199 12.23 -17.39 -8.08
N ASP A 200 11.62 -18.35 -8.79
CA ASP A 200 12.31 -19.56 -9.27
C ASP A 200 12.73 -19.47 -10.75
N GLY A 201 12.86 -18.25 -11.28
CA GLY A 201 12.98 -17.99 -12.71
C GLY A 201 14.29 -17.36 -13.18
N VAL A 202 15.39 -17.37 -12.41
CA VAL A 202 16.72 -17.00 -12.94
C VAL A 202 17.80 -17.86 -12.28
N SER A 203 18.05 -19.02 -12.87
CA SER A 203 19.31 -19.76 -12.67
C SER A 203 19.66 -20.43 -13.99
N THR A 204 20.31 -19.65 -14.84
CA THR A 204 21.10 -20.13 -15.99
C THR A 204 22.43 -19.40 -15.96
#